data_AF-A0A2S6C3Q7-F1
#
_entry.id   AF-A0A2S6C3Q7-F1
#
_cell.length_a   1.000
_cell.length_b   1.000
_cell.length_c   1.000
_cell.angle_alpha   90.00
_cell.angle_beta   90.00
_cell.angle_gamma   90.00
#
_symmetry.space_group_name_H-M   'P 1'
#
loop_
_entity.id
_entity.type
_entity.pdbx_description
1 polymer ?
#
loop_
_entity_poly.entity_id
_entity_poly.type
_entity_poly.pdbx_seq_one_letter_code
_entity_poly.pdbx_strand_id
1 'polypeptide(L)'
;MVELGFAPPPPAPLPGLPLRKAAKFDAADHIKSIELLTHLESEHKTIRCHKTAYRFVRRNNDREMLIYLDGSCLGQNTKENVKTGQAGCGWVFKPVSASASVREEAIRLELEGPSGQQYLPTSNRAEIRAAMGALQYREWNGEGWRRVVIASDSEYMVLGITTRIEQWVANDWRLTDGEPVKNRDLWQALLDEVNLLASKGTEVLFWKIGREDNKEADKVAKHGARKPLVAKYTIKLGTLV
;
A
#
# COMPACT_ATOMS: atom_id res chain seq x y z
N MET A 1 29.89 24.99 25.02
CA MET A 1 30.15 23.85 24.12
C MET A 1 28.94 22.94 24.22
N VAL A 2 28.14 22.87 23.17
CA VAL A 2 26.92 22.05 23.12
C VAL A 2 27.28 20.82 22.30
N GLU A 3 27.22 19.64 22.90
CA GLU A 3 27.47 18.37 22.21
C GLU A 3 26.36 18.11 21.18
N LEU A 4 26.77 18.03 19.90
CA LEU A 4 25.92 17.57 18.81
C LEU A 4 25.80 16.05 18.94
N GLY A 5 24.69 15.58 19.51
CA GLY A 5 24.34 14.16 19.53
C GLY A 5 24.11 13.66 18.11
N PHE A 6 25.05 12.87 17.59
CA PHE A 6 24.86 12.13 16.34
C PHE A 6 23.74 11.10 16.53
N ALA A 7 22.76 11.12 15.62
CA ALA A 7 21.75 10.08 15.56
C ALA A 7 22.43 8.70 15.35
N PRO A 8 21.96 7.62 16.00
CA PRO A 8 22.52 6.30 15.82
C PRO A 8 22.39 5.86 14.36
N PRO A 9 23.38 5.12 13.82
CA PRO A 9 23.31 4.61 12.45
C PRO A 9 22.08 3.70 12.27
N PRO A 10 21.47 3.69 11.07
CA PRO A 10 20.31 2.85 10.81
C PRO A 10 20.66 1.37 11.07
N PRO A 11 19.73 0.58 11.64
CA PRO A 11 19.96 -0.83 11.91
C PRO A 11 20.26 -1.58 10.60
N ALA A 12 21.18 -2.54 10.66
CA ALA A 12 21.53 -3.39 9.52
C ALA A 12 20.27 -4.12 8.99
N PRO A 13 20.11 -4.27 7.67
CA PRO A 13 18.98 -5.00 7.11
C PRO A 13 18.98 -6.45 7.62
N LEU A 14 17.89 -6.84 8.27
CA LEU A 14 17.70 -8.21 8.75
C LEU A 14 17.72 -9.18 7.55
N PRO A 15 18.38 -10.34 7.67
CA PRO A 15 18.44 -11.31 6.59
C PRO A 15 17.04 -11.88 6.27
N GLY A 16 16.56 -11.56 5.06
CA GLY A 16 15.64 -12.36 4.25
C GLY A 16 14.38 -12.91 4.92
N LEU A 17 13.40 -12.04 5.19
CA LEU A 17 11.99 -12.47 5.24
C LEU A 17 11.44 -12.49 3.81
N PRO A 18 10.78 -13.57 3.36
CA PRO A 18 10.39 -13.71 1.98
C PRO A 18 9.23 -12.76 1.68
N LEU A 19 9.49 -11.70 0.91
CA LEU A 19 8.45 -10.90 0.28
C LEU A 19 7.71 -11.82 -0.71
N ARG A 20 6.63 -12.45 -0.26
CA ARG A 20 5.84 -13.36 -1.10
C ARG A 20 4.76 -12.58 -1.82
N LYS A 21 4.57 -12.87 -3.10
CA LYS A 21 3.30 -12.55 -3.77
C LYS A 21 2.17 -13.20 -2.96
N ALA A 22 1.08 -12.48 -2.74
CA ALA A 22 -0.11 -13.11 -2.15
C ALA A 22 -0.49 -14.35 -2.98
N ALA A 23 -0.70 -15.49 -2.32
CA ALA A 23 -1.29 -16.66 -2.97
C ALA A 23 -2.68 -16.28 -3.49
N LYS A 24 -3.08 -16.80 -4.67
CA LYS A 24 -4.40 -16.56 -5.25
C LYS A 24 -5.48 -16.77 -4.19
N PHE A 25 -6.35 -15.77 -4.01
CA PHE A 25 -7.54 -15.90 -3.17
C PHE A 25 -8.51 -16.84 -3.90
N ASP A 26 -8.49 -18.12 -3.53
CA ASP A 26 -9.39 -19.10 -4.14
C ASP A 26 -10.81 -18.88 -3.59
N ALA A 27 -11.71 -18.49 -4.49
CA ALA A 27 -13.12 -18.24 -4.19
C ALA A 27 -14.01 -19.46 -4.44
N ALA A 28 -13.43 -20.63 -4.74
CA ALA A 28 -14.19 -21.85 -5.00
C ALA A 28 -13.79 -22.94 -3.99
N ASP A 29 -14.61 -23.11 -2.95
CA ASP A 29 -14.69 -24.41 -2.28
C ASP A 29 -16.15 -24.76 -1.97
N HIS A 30 -16.54 -25.91 -2.56
CA HIS A 30 -17.84 -26.59 -2.59
C HIS A 30 -18.86 -26.18 -3.65
N ILE A 31 -18.68 -26.64 -4.89
CA ILE A 31 -19.75 -27.34 -5.63
C ILE A 31 -19.11 -28.55 -6.34
N LYS A 32 -19.33 -29.75 -5.79
CA LYS A 32 -19.10 -30.99 -6.54
C LYS A 32 -20.34 -31.22 -7.43
N SER A 33 -20.05 -31.55 -8.69
CA SER A 33 -20.95 -32.22 -9.63
C SER A 33 -22.08 -31.36 -10.19
N ILE A 34 -21.87 -30.81 -11.39
CA ILE A 34 -22.55 -31.27 -12.62
C ILE A 34 -21.75 -30.68 -13.81
N GLU A 35 -21.49 -31.55 -14.76
CA GLU A 35 -20.64 -31.40 -15.94
C GLU A 35 -21.03 -30.24 -16.88
N LEU A 36 -20.13 -30.02 -17.85
CA LEU A 36 -20.28 -29.30 -19.10
C LEU A 36 -19.93 -27.81 -19.09
N LEU A 37 -18.62 -27.58 -19.22
CA LEU A 37 -18.03 -26.84 -20.36
C LEU A 37 -18.96 -25.83 -21.03
N THR A 38 -18.70 -24.53 -20.81
CA THR A 38 -18.53 -23.51 -21.87
C THR A 38 -18.51 -22.11 -21.25
N HIS A 39 -17.33 -21.58 -20.93
CA HIS A 39 -16.93 -20.17 -21.18
C HIS A 39 -15.71 -19.80 -20.34
N LEU A 40 -14.55 -19.99 -20.96
CA LEU A 40 -13.20 -19.73 -20.46
C LEU A 40 -12.82 -18.23 -20.42
N GLU A 41 -13.75 -17.27 -20.42
CA GLU A 41 -13.39 -15.84 -20.66
C GLU A 41 -14.11 -14.76 -19.81
N SER A 42 -14.69 -15.04 -18.64
CA SER A 42 -15.35 -13.94 -17.88
C SER A 42 -15.29 -13.94 -16.35
N GLU A 43 -14.45 -14.76 -15.73
CA GLU A 43 -14.60 -15.06 -14.30
C GLU A 43 -13.79 -14.17 -13.34
N HIS A 44 -13.79 -12.85 -13.51
CA HIS A 44 -13.29 -11.94 -12.48
C HIS A 44 -14.40 -10.98 -12.05
N LYS A 45 -15.34 -11.50 -11.26
CA LYS A 45 -16.29 -10.69 -10.49
C LYS A 45 -16.12 -11.01 -9.01
N THR A 46 -15.85 -9.97 -8.24
CA THR A 46 -16.04 -9.97 -6.80
C THR A 46 -17.45 -10.48 -6.51
N ILE A 47 -17.58 -11.63 -5.85
CA ILE A 47 -18.88 -12.19 -5.51
C ILE A 47 -19.51 -11.27 -4.47
N ARG A 48 -20.58 -10.57 -4.85
CA ARG A 48 -21.48 -9.91 -3.88
C ARG A 48 -22.00 -10.98 -2.93
N CYS A 49 -21.50 -10.98 -1.70
CA CYS A 49 -22.16 -11.71 -0.63
C CYS A 49 -23.57 -11.13 -0.45
N HIS A 50 -24.56 -11.98 -0.16
CA HIS A 50 -25.99 -11.64 0.01
C HIS A 50 -26.31 -10.66 1.17
N LYS A 51 -25.30 -9.96 1.69
CA LYS A 51 -25.41 -8.77 2.54
C LYS A 51 -24.43 -7.73 2.00
N THR A 52 -24.88 -6.48 1.96
CA THR A 52 -24.30 -5.24 1.41
C THR A 52 -22.93 -4.84 1.98
N ALA A 53 -21.97 -5.76 2.11
CA ALA A 53 -20.66 -5.50 2.69
C ALA A 53 -19.55 -6.28 1.96
N TYR A 54 -18.56 -5.53 1.48
CA TYR A 54 -17.26 -6.08 1.09
C TYR A 54 -16.62 -6.76 2.30
N ARG A 55 -16.15 -8.01 2.12
CA ARG A 55 -15.44 -8.75 3.15
C ARG A 55 -13.95 -8.58 2.91
N PHE A 56 -13.32 -7.72 3.71
CA PHE A 56 -11.88 -7.49 3.68
C PHE A 56 -11.12 -8.47 4.59
N VAL A 57 -11.79 -9.48 5.14
CA VAL A 57 -11.20 -10.49 6.02
C VAL A 57 -11.31 -11.85 5.35
N ARG A 58 -10.23 -12.62 5.28
CA ARG A 58 -10.22 -13.91 4.59
C ARG A 58 -11.29 -14.85 5.17
N ARG A 59 -11.97 -15.59 4.29
CA ARG A 59 -13.09 -16.45 4.68
C ARG A 59 -12.69 -17.52 5.69
N ASN A 60 -11.51 -18.10 5.47
CA ASN A 60 -10.99 -19.26 6.21
C ASN A 60 -9.92 -18.87 7.24
N ASN A 61 -9.62 -17.58 7.38
CA ASN A 61 -8.67 -17.06 8.36
C ASN A 61 -9.09 -15.64 8.75
N ASP A 62 -9.67 -15.49 9.94
CA ASP A 62 -10.15 -14.21 10.45
C ASP A 62 -9.03 -13.27 10.90
N ARG A 63 -7.77 -13.72 10.88
CA ARG A 63 -6.56 -12.93 11.18
C ARG A 63 -5.79 -12.48 9.94
N GLU A 64 -6.40 -12.60 8.75
CA GLU A 64 -5.86 -12.12 7.50
C GLU A 64 -6.81 -11.09 6.88
N MET A 65 -6.30 -9.88 6.63
CA MET A 65 -7.08 -8.79 6.05
C MET A 65 -6.56 -8.30 4.71
N LEU A 66 -7.43 -7.61 3.98
CA LEU A 66 -7.19 -6.98 2.70
C LEU A 66 -7.35 -5.45 2.86
N ILE A 67 -6.43 -4.68 2.30
CA ILE A 67 -6.50 -3.23 2.21
C ILE A 67 -6.28 -2.87 0.75
N TYR A 68 -7.19 -2.10 0.17
CA TYR A 68 -7.04 -1.57 -1.18
C TYR A 68 -6.37 -0.22 -1.09
N LEU A 69 -5.46 0.07 -2.00
CA LEU A 69 -4.83 1.38 -2.09
C LEU A 69 -4.72 1.87 -3.52
N ASP A 70 -4.64 3.18 -3.66
CA ASP A 70 -4.28 3.83 -4.90
C ASP A 70 -3.56 5.16 -4.66
N GLY A 71 -2.81 5.61 -5.68
CA GLY A 71 -2.15 6.91 -5.74
C GLY A 71 -2.53 7.62 -7.04
N SER A 72 -3.01 8.85 -6.93
CA SER A 72 -3.45 9.65 -8.08
C SER A 72 -2.70 10.96 -8.15
N CYS A 73 -2.47 11.47 -9.37
CA CYS A 73 -1.98 12.81 -9.63
C CYS A 73 -2.85 13.48 -10.69
N LEU A 74 -3.51 14.58 -10.34
CA LEU A 74 -4.36 15.37 -11.21
C LEU A 74 -3.52 16.45 -11.92
N GLY A 75 -3.61 16.48 -13.25
CA GLY A 75 -2.93 17.45 -14.13
C GLY A 75 -1.75 16.87 -14.91
N GLN A 76 -1.45 17.47 -16.07
CA GLN A 76 -0.20 17.20 -16.81
C GLN A 76 0.98 17.86 -16.11
N ASN A 77 2.10 17.15 -16.02
CA ASN A 77 3.37 17.62 -15.47
C ASN A 77 3.98 18.72 -16.37
N THR A 78 3.45 19.95 -16.29
CA THR A 78 4.09 21.14 -16.85
C THR A 78 5.04 21.74 -15.82
N LYS A 79 6.12 22.42 -16.25
CA LYS A 79 7.12 23.03 -15.35
C LYS A 79 6.53 23.97 -14.29
N GLU A 80 5.31 24.49 -14.51
CA GLU A 80 4.56 25.36 -13.60
C GLU A 80 3.68 24.59 -12.59
N ASN A 81 3.12 23.42 -12.98
CA ASN A 81 2.33 22.53 -12.11
C ASN A 81 3.18 21.68 -11.16
N VAL A 82 4.50 21.69 -11.33
CA VAL A 82 5.44 20.89 -10.54
C VAL A 82 5.48 21.30 -9.06
N LYS A 83 5.15 22.56 -8.72
CA LYS A 83 5.09 23.06 -7.33
C LYS A 83 3.69 23.02 -6.71
N THR A 84 2.63 22.85 -7.51
CA THR A 84 1.22 22.85 -7.08
C THR A 84 0.53 21.50 -7.30
N GLY A 85 1.26 20.52 -7.85
CA GLY A 85 0.74 19.28 -8.41
C GLY A 85 -0.18 18.56 -7.44
N GLN A 86 -1.37 18.24 -7.94
CA GLN A 86 -2.47 17.69 -7.17
C GLN A 86 -2.35 16.18 -7.09
N ALA A 87 -1.40 15.70 -6.28
CA ALA A 87 -1.28 14.27 -5.99
C ALA A 87 -1.88 13.89 -4.65
N GLY A 88 -2.47 12.71 -4.56
CA GLY A 88 -3.10 12.20 -3.36
C GLY A 88 -3.10 10.69 -3.31
N CYS A 89 -3.20 10.19 -2.09
CA CYS A 89 -3.08 8.79 -1.75
C CYS A 89 -4.39 8.38 -1.06
N GLY A 90 -4.86 7.17 -1.32
CA GLY A 90 -6.08 6.64 -0.74
C GLY A 90 -5.94 5.19 -0.34
N TRP A 91 -6.54 4.80 0.78
CA TRP A 91 -6.70 3.40 1.16
C TRP A 91 -8.05 3.10 1.77
N VAL A 92 -8.51 1.87 1.55
CA VAL A 92 -9.85 1.39 1.91
C VAL A 92 -9.74 0.02 2.58
N PHE A 93 -10.37 -0.13 3.75
CA PHE A 93 -10.44 -1.39 4.48
C PHE A 93 -11.71 -1.46 5.34
N LYS A 94 -12.06 -2.65 5.87
CA LYS A 94 -13.17 -2.81 6.82
C LYS A 94 -12.69 -3.48 8.11
N PRO A 95 -13.03 -2.96 9.31
CA PRO A 95 -12.73 -3.62 10.58
C PRO A 95 -13.49 -4.95 10.74
N VAL A 96 -12.98 -5.84 11.60
CA VAL A 96 -13.57 -7.18 11.87
C VAL A 96 -15.04 -7.14 12.31
N SER A 97 -15.46 -6.07 12.98
CA SER A 97 -16.83 -5.97 13.50
C SER A 97 -17.86 -6.03 12.38
N ALA A 98 -18.83 -6.95 12.51
CA ALA A 98 -19.91 -7.14 11.54
C ALA A 98 -20.74 -5.87 11.31
N SER A 99 -20.82 -4.99 12.32
CA SER A 99 -21.52 -3.70 12.27
C SER A 99 -20.64 -2.53 11.85
N ALA A 100 -19.32 -2.71 11.72
CA ALA A 100 -18.44 -1.61 11.33
C ALA A 100 -18.65 -1.20 9.87
N SER A 101 -18.62 0.10 9.60
CA SER A 101 -18.59 0.64 8.25
C SER A 101 -17.22 0.43 7.60
N VAL A 102 -17.19 0.43 6.27
CA VAL A 102 -15.95 0.56 5.50
C VAL A 102 -15.25 1.85 5.95
N ARG A 103 -13.93 1.76 6.15
CA ARG A 103 -13.06 2.89 6.45
C ARG A 103 -12.30 3.25 5.18
N GLU A 104 -12.33 4.53 4.86
CA GLU A 104 -11.65 5.13 3.72
C GLU A 104 -10.84 6.29 4.26
N GLU A 105 -9.56 6.32 3.93
CA GLU A 105 -8.70 7.44 4.32
C GLU A 105 -8.03 7.98 3.06
N ALA A 106 -8.06 9.30 2.94
CA ALA A 106 -7.54 10.02 1.80
C ALA A 106 -6.59 11.10 2.28
N ILE A 107 -5.40 11.16 1.71
CA ILE A 107 -4.41 12.17 2.10
C ILE A 107 -3.89 12.89 0.86
N ARG A 108 -3.59 14.18 1.03
CA ARG A 108 -2.79 14.92 0.06
C ARG A 108 -1.37 14.37 0.12
N LEU A 109 -0.75 14.09 -1.02
CA LEU A 109 0.67 13.74 -1.05
C LEU A 109 1.49 14.96 -0.59
N GLU A 110 2.33 14.74 0.41
CA GLU A 110 3.17 15.78 0.98
C GLU A 110 4.32 16.15 0.03
N LEU A 111 4.76 17.41 0.09
CA LEU A 111 5.90 17.87 -0.71
C LEU A 111 7.24 17.34 -0.19
N GLU A 112 7.34 17.17 1.12
CA GLU A 112 8.52 16.60 1.78
C GLU A 112 8.34 15.10 2.01
N GLY A 113 9.38 14.32 1.72
CA GLY A 113 9.44 12.91 2.06
C GLY A 113 9.77 12.66 3.54
N PRO A 114 9.85 11.39 3.96
CA PRO A 114 10.21 11.02 5.34
C PRO A 114 11.57 11.58 5.81
N SER A 115 12.49 11.85 4.88
CA SER A 115 13.80 12.46 5.14
C SER A 115 13.77 14.00 5.25
N GLY A 116 12.62 14.64 5.07
CA GLY A 116 12.48 16.11 5.00
C GLY A 116 12.89 16.72 3.65
N GLN A 117 13.41 15.92 2.72
CA GLN A 117 13.74 16.38 1.37
C GLN A 117 12.47 16.63 0.55
N GLN A 118 12.47 17.69 -0.27
CA GLN A 118 11.35 18.00 -1.16
C GLN A 118 11.37 17.17 -2.44
N TYR A 119 10.19 16.71 -2.85
CA TYR A 119 9.97 15.90 -4.04
C TYR A 119 8.78 16.40 -4.83
N LEU A 120 8.78 16.05 -6.12
CA LEU A 120 7.66 16.37 -6.99
C LEU A 120 6.49 15.42 -6.76
N PRO A 121 5.25 15.93 -6.70
CA PRO A 121 4.07 15.09 -6.60
C PRO A 121 3.90 14.29 -7.89
N THR A 122 3.88 12.96 -7.78
CA THR A 122 3.66 12.03 -8.90
C THR A 122 2.76 10.88 -8.47
N SER A 123 2.08 10.22 -9.42
CA SER A 123 1.23 9.05 -9.12
C SER A 123 2.04 7.94 -8.42
N ASN A 124 3.20 7.59 -8.98
CA ASN A 124 4.09 6.58 -8.42
C ASN A 124 4.49 6.88 -6.96
N ARG A 125 4.79 8.15 -6.65
CA ARG A 125 5.12 8.56 -5.28
C ARG A 125 3.90 8.46 -4.36
N ALA A 126 2.71 8.83 -4.87
CA ALA A 126 1.45 8.71 -4.15
C ALA A 126 1.07 7.24 -3.85
N GLU A 127 1.37 6.30 -4.76
CA GLU A 127 1.10 4.87 -4.54
C GLU A 127 1.93 4.30 -3.38
N ILE A 128 3.24 4.57 -3.35
CA ILE A 128 4.11 4.12 -2.24
C ILE A 128 3.67 4.78 -0.93
N ARG A 129 3.33 6.07 -0.98
CA ARG A 129 2.85 6.81 0.18
C ARG A 129 1.51 6.28 0.69
N ALA A 130 0.62 5.81 -0.18
CA ALA A 130 -0.62 5.13 0.18
C ALA A 130 -0.33 3.84 0.95
N ALA A 131 0.65 3.06 0.50
CA ALA A 131 1.04 1.80 1.17
C ALA A 131 1.58 2.07 2.57
N MET A 132 2.50 3.05 2.70
CA MET A 132 2.98 3.49 4.01
C MET A 132 1.84 3.97 4.90
N GLY A 133 0.95 4.82 4.37
CA GLY A 133 -0.19 5.34 5.11
C GLY A 133 -1.11 4.24 5.63
N ALA A 134 -1.42 3.25 4.80
CA ALA A 134 -2.23 2.10 5.17
C ALA A 134 -1.58 1.26 6.29
N LEU A 135 -0.29 0.95 6.18
CA LEU A 135 0.42 0.13 7.17
C LEU A 135 0.57 0.85 8.52
N GLN A 136 0.77 2.16 8.51
CA GLN A 136 0.90 2.98 9.73
C GLN A 136 -0.44 3.41 10.33
N TYR A 137 -1.55 3.21 9.62
CA TYR A 137 -2.84 3.75 10.04
C TYR A 137 -3.32 3.17 11.36
N ARG A 138 -3.01 1.90 11.64
CA ARG A 138 -3.44 1.18 12.84
C ARG A 138 -2.33 0.29 13.36
N GLU A 139 -2.37 -0.04 14.65
CA GLU A 139 -1.50 -1.05 15.25
C GLU A 139 -2.01 -2.46 14.87
N TRP A 140 -1.84 -2.85 13.60
CA TRP A 140 -2.40 -4.08 13.04
C TRP A 140 -2.05 -5.33 13.85
N ASN A 141 -0.80 -5.44 14.30
CA ASN A 141 -0.35 -6.51 15.18
C ASN A 141 -1.05 -6.48 16.55
N GLY A 142 -1.25 -5.28 17.12
CA GLY A 142 -1.94 -5.08 18.40
C GLY A 142 -3.42 -5.43 18.34
N GLU A 143 -4.02 -5.33 17.15
CA GLU A 143 -5.39 -5.76 16.86
C GLU A 143 -5.52 -7.25 16.54
N GLY A 144 -4.43 -8.01 16.58
CA GLY A 144 -4.42 -9.46 16.39
C GLY A 144 -4.32 -9.92 14.93
N TRP A 145 -4.07 -9.00 13.99
CA TRP A 145 -3.85 -9.37 12.58
C TRP A 145 -2.51 -10.07 12.41
N ARG A 146 -2.54 -11.28 11.86
CA ARG A 146 -1.33 -12.03 11.50
C ARG A 146 -0.87 -11.73 10.08
N ARG A 147 -1.78 -11.24 9.23
CA ARG A 147 -1.46 -10.90 7.86
C ARG A 147 -2.28 -9.72 7.35
N VAL A 148 -1.59 -8.78 6.71
CA VAL A 148 -2.17 -7.66 5.97
C VAL A 148 -1.80 -7.83 4.50
N VAL A 149 -2.81 -7.90 3.64
CA VAL A 149 -2.65 -7.99 2.19
C VAL A 149 -2.98 -6.62 1.59
N ILE A 150 -2.01 -6.01 0.93
CA ILE A 150 -2.17 -4.77 0.19
C ILE A 150 -2.54 -5.08 -1.26
N ALA A 151 -3.73 -4.67 -1.68
CA ALA A 151 -4.19 -4.77 -3.06
C ALA A 151 -4.01 -3.43 -3.79
N SER A 152 -3.42 -3.49 -4.97
CA SER A 152 -3.25 -2.34 -5.86
C SER A 152 -3.26 -2.77 -7.31
N ASP A 153 -3.75 -1.91 -8.21
CA ASP A 153 -3.64 -2.09 -9.64
C ASP A 153 -2.36 -1.49 -10.23
N SER A 154 -1.46 -0.95 -9.41
CA SER A 154 -0.15 -0.48 -9.86
C SER A 154 0.89 -1.59 -9.91
N GLU A 155 1.43 -1.84 -11.10
CA GLU A 155 2.62 -2.67 -11.27
C GLU A 155 3.86 -2.03 -10.64
N TYR A 156 3.97 -0.71 -10.70
CA TYR A 156 5.10 0.01 -10.10
C TYR A 156 5.16 -0.24 -8.60
N MET A 157 4.01 -0.19 -7.94
CA MET A 157 3.88 -0.47 -6.51
C MET A 157 4.14 -1.95 -6.20
N VAL A 158 3.37 -2.86 -6.80
CA VAL A 158 3.41 -4.28 -6.43
C VAL A 158 4.72 -4.95 -6.85
N LEU A 159 5.21 -4.74 -8.07
CA LEU A 159 6.48 -5.34 -8.51
C LEU A 159 7.69 -4.60 -7.91
N GLY A 160 7.54 -3.32 -7.60
CA GLY A 160 8.55 -2.54 -6.87
C GLY A 160 8.92 -3.21 -5.57
N ILE A 161 7.93 -3.41 -4.68
CA ILE A 161 8.17 -4.02 -3.36
C ILE A 161 8.39 -5.54 -3.42
N THR A 162 7.74 -6.29 -4.31
CA THR A 162 7.82 -7.78 -4.27
C THR A 162 8.97 -8.36 -5.08
N THR A 163 9.64 -7.59 -5.93
CA THR A 163 10.65 -8.13 -6.87
C THR A 163 11.85 -7.20 -7.01
N ARG A 164 11.63 -5.91 -7.26
CA ARG A 164 12.73 -4.99 -7.60
C ARG A 164 13.51 -4.50 -6.38
N ILE A 165 12.86 -4.37 -5.22
CA ILE A 165 13.48 -3.81 -4.02
C ILE A 165 14.68 -4.62 -3.54
N GLU A 166 14.65 -5.95 -3.67
CA GLU A 166 15.79 -6.80 -3.30
C GLU A 166 17.02 -6.49 -4.13
N GLN A 167 16.84 -6.29 -5.44
CA GLN A 167 17.91 -5.91 -6.37
C GLN A 167 18.40 -4.49 -6.09
N TRP A 168 17.48 -3.56 -5.81
CA TRP A 168 17.84 -2.19 -5.47
C TRP A 168 18.67 -2.13 -4.20
N VAL A 169 18.28 -2.85 -3.14
CA VAL A 169 19.05 -2.91 -1.89
C VAL A 169 20.43 -3.54 -2.13
N ALA A 170 20.49 -4.64 -2.89
CA ALA A 170 21.77 -5.30 -3.22
C ALA A 170 22.72 -4.40 -4.04
N ASN A 171 22.18 -3.48 -4.83
CA ASN A 171 22.94 -2.55 -5.67
C ASN A 171 23.04 -1.13 -5.08
N ASP A 172 23.00 -0.99 -3.75
CA ASP A 172 23.07 0.29 -3.02
C ASP A 172 22.14 1.38 -3.59
N TRP A 173 20.92 0.96 -3.93
CA TRP A 173 19.87 1.79 -4.51
C TRP A 173 20.25 2.50 -5.81
N ARG A 174 21.04 1.83 -6.65
CA ARG A 174 21.40 2.28 -8.00
C ARG A 174 20.76 1.38 -9.05
N LEU A 175 20.42 1.97 -10.19
CA LEU A 175 19.99 1.28 -11.39
C LEU A 175 21.21 0.79 -12.19
N THR A 176 20.97 -0.02 -13.21
CA THR A 176 22.03 -0.59 -14.06
C THR A 176 22.80 0.46 -14.86
N ASP A 177 22.19 1.62 -15.10
CA ASP A 177 22.79 2.79 -15.74
C ASP A 177 23.54 3.70 -14.75
N GLY A 178 23.60 3.32 -13.45
CA GLY A 178 24.29 4.06 -12.39
C GLY A 178 23.44 5.13 -11.71
N GLU A 179 22.27 5.45 -12.26
CA GLU A 179 21.35 6.45 -11.72
C GLU A 179 20.74 5.97 -10.39
N PRO A 180 20.45 6.88 -9.44
CA PRO A 180 19.78 6.52 -8.22
C PRO A 180 18.34 6.05 -8.47
N VAL A 181 17.89 5.05 -7.72
CA VAL A 181 16.50 4.58 -7.76
C VAL A 181 15.55 5.71 -7.36
N LYS A 182 14.58 6.00 -8.22
CA LYS A 182 13.54 7.01 -7.96
C LYS A 182 12.69 6.63 -6.74
N ASN A 183 12.33 7.63 -5.93
CA ASN A 183 11.54 7.46 -4.70
C ASN A 183 12.19 6.54 -3.65
N ARG A 184 13.54 6.43 -3.65
CA ARG A 184 14.30 5.63 -2.67
C ARG A 184 13.86 5.90 -1.22
N ASP A 185 13.59 7.15 -0.88
CA ASP A 185 13.20 7.58 0.46
C ASP A 185 11.92 6.88 0.95
N LEU A 186 10.88 6.83 0.11
CA LEU A 186 9.64 6.14 0.45
C LEU A 186 9.76 4.62 0.34
N TRP A 187 10.55 4.10 -0.61
CA TRP A 187 10.77 2.66 -0.71
C TRP A 187 11.48 2.10 0.52
N GLN A 188 12.52 2.78 1.00
CA GLN A 188 13.24 2.40 2.21
C GLN A 188 12.29 2.45 3.41
N ALA A 189 11.55 3.55 3.59
CA ALA A 189 10.63 3.68 4.72
C ALA A 189 9.49 2.64 4.67
N LEU A 190 8.99 2.29 3.49
CA LEU A 190 8.01 1.22 3.33
C LEU A 190 8.60 -0.16 3.69
N LEU A 191 9.83 -0.45 3.25
CA LEU A 191 10.51 -1.71 3.59
C LEU A 191 10.73 -1.84 5.10
N ASP A 192 11.15 -0.75 5.73
CA ASP A 192 11.37 -0.69 7.19
C ASP A 192 10.05 -0.96 7.95
N GLU A 193 8.93 -0.37 7.49
CA GLU A 193 7.59 -0.60 8.07
C GLU A 193 7.13 -2.05 7.91
N VAL A 194 7.32 -2.64 6.72
CA VAL A 194 6.99 -4.05 6.45
C VAL A 194 7.79 -4.98 7.37
N ASN A 195 9.10 -4.72 7.53
CA ASN A 195 9.96 -5.50 8.40
C ASN A 195 9.58 -5.33 9.87
N LEU A 196 9.20 -4.12 10.29
CA LEU A 196 8.72 -3.84 11.64
C LEU A 196 7.47 -4.66 11.96
N LEU A 197 6.45 -4.63 11.10
CA LEU A 197 5.24 -5.43 11.27
C LEU A 197 5.54 -6.93 11.32
N ALA A 198 6.42 -7.42 10.44
CA ALA A 198 6.83 -8.81 10.42
C ALA A 198 7.52 -9.22 11.74
N SER A 199 8.41 -8.38 12.27
CA SER A 199 9.07 -8.61 13.57
C SER A 199 8.07 -8.65 14.74
N LYS A 200 6.94 -7.96 14.61
CA LYS A 200 5.81 -7.97 15.56
C LYS A 200 4.81 -9.10 15.31
N GLY A 201 5.06 -9.99 14.33
CA GLY A 201 4.23 -11.16 14.03
C GLY A 201 3.11 -10.94 13.01
N THR A 202 3.16 -9.83 12.25
CA THR A 202 2.21 -9.51 11.18
C THR A 202 2.90 -9.50 9.83
N GLU A 203 2.59 -10.47 8.98
CA GLU A 203 3.12 -10.55 7.62
C GLU A 203 2.41 -9.54 6.70
N VAL A 204 3.16 -8.82 5.87
CA VAL A 204 2.59 -7.94 4.84
C VAL A 204 2.80 -8.55 3.46
N LEU A 205 1.72 -8.76 2.73
CA LEU A 205 1.74 -9.26 1.35
C LEU A 205 1.24 -8.18 0.39
N PHE A 206 1.68 -8.24 -0.86
CA PHE A 206 1.20 -7.35 -1.91
C PHE A 206 0.56 -8.16 -3.04
N TRP A 207 -0.58 -7.68 -3.51
CA TRP A 207 -1.39 -8.34 -4.53
C TRP A 207 -1.73 -7.37 -5.66
N LYS A 208 -1.26 -7.70 -6.88
CA LYS A 208 -1.66 -7.01 -8.10
C LYS A 208 -3.08 -7.42 -8.48
N ILE A 209 -3.98 -6.44 -8.54
CA ILE A 209 -5.36 -6.62 -8.98
C ILE A 209 -5.63 -5.89 -10.30
N GLY A 210 -6.80 -6.12 -10.89
CA GLY A 210 -7.28 -5.36 -12.04
C GLY A 210 -7.74 -3.97 -11.63
N ARG A 211 -7.65 -3.01 -12.56
CA ARG A 211 -8.11 -1.63 -12.32
C ARG A 211 -9.59 -1.54 -11.96
N GLU A 212 -10.40 -2.41 -12.55
CA GLU A 212 -11.84 -2.47 -12.30
C GLU A 212 -12.17 -2.85 -10.84
N ASP A 213 -11.29 -3.62 -10.20
CA ASP A 213 -11.43 -4.04 -8.80
C ASP A 213 -10.91 -3.00 -7.81
N ASN A 214 -10.19 -1.95 -8.29
CA ASN A 214 -9.57 -0.93 -7.45
C ASN A 214 -10.29 0.44 -7.50
N LYS A 215 -11.52 0.50 -8.06
CA LYS A 215 -12.24 1.76 -8.30
C LYS A 215 -12.49 2.59 -7.04
N GLU A 216 -12.75 1.94 -5.90
CA GLU A 216 -13.00 2.67 -4.66
C GLU A 216 -11.72 3.36 -4.16
N ALA A 217 -10.57 2.66 -4.19
CA ALA A 217 -9.31 3.28 -3.82
C ALA A 217 -8.91 4.42 -4.78
N ASP A 218 -9.14 4.26 -6.10
CA ASP A 218 -8.91 5.34 -7.09
C ASP A 218 -9.75 6.59 -6.79
N LYS A 219 -11.03 6.44 -6.43
CA LYS A 219 -11.87 7.57 -6.00
C LYS A 219 -11.30 8.24 -4.75
N VAL A 220 -10.90 7.46 -3.75
CA VAL A 220 -10.33 7.96 -2.49
C VAL A 220 -9.01 8.69 -2.74
N ALA A 221 -8.14 8.17 -3.60
CA ALA A 221 -6.88 8.81 -3.98
C ALA A 221 -7.10 10.13 -4.73
N LYS A 222 -8.04 10.16 -5.69
CA LYS A 222 -8.46 11.39 -6.39
C LYS A 222 -9.09 12.42 -5.46
N HIS A 223 -9.80 11.97 -4.42
CA HIS A 223 -10.29 12.87 -3.38
C HIS A 223 -9.12 13.43 -2.56
N GLY A 224 -8.15 12.61 -2.16
CA GLY A 224 -6.92 13.03 -1.49
C GLY A 224 -6.14 14.07 -2.30
N ALA A 225 -6.10 13.90 -3.62
CA ALA A 225 -5.42 14.82 -4.53
C ALA A 225 -6.05 16.23 -4.52
N ARG A 226 -7.33 16.36 -4.16
CA ARG A 226 -8.05 17.65 -4.08
C ARG A 226 -7.99 18.28 -2.69
N LYS A 227 -7.46 17.58 -1.68
CA LYS A 227 -7.29 18.15 -0.33
C LYS A 227 -6.26 19.30 -0.34
N PRO A 228 -6.30 20.20 0.67
CA PRO A 228 -5.32 21.28 0.79
C PRO A 228 -3.89 20.77 0.77
N LEU A 229 -2.98 21.59 0.22
CA LEU A 229 -1.55 21.27 0.14
C LEU A 229 -0.98 21.04 1.54
N VAL A 230 -0.19 19.98 1.68
CA VAL A 230 0.55 19.66 2.90
C VAL A 230 2.03 19.66 2.57
N ALA A 231 2.82 20.47 3.27
CA ALA A 231 4.26 20.57 3.01
C ALA A 231 5.01 19.40 3.64
N LYS A 232 4.84 19.19 4.94
CA LYS A 232 5.63 18.25 5.74
C LYS A 232 5.02 16.85 5.74
N TYR A 233 5.87 15.83 5.67
CA TYR A 233 5.49 14.45 5.90
C TYR A 233 4.84 14.28 7.28
N THR A 234 3.71 13.58 7.34
CA THR A 234 3.05 13.28 8.63
C THR A 234 2.59 11.83 8.68
N ILE A 235 2.84 11.17 9.80
CA ILE A 235 2.23 9.86 10.08
C ILE A 235 0.74 10.10 10.35
N LYS A 236 -0.11 9.40 9.62
CA LYS A 236 -1.56 9.48 9.77
C LYS A 236 -2.04 8.27 10.57
N LEU A 237 -2.29 8.51 11.85
CA LEU A 237 -2.85 7.50 12.74
C LEU A 237 -4.38 7.56 12.65
N GLY A 238 -5.01 6.39 12.51
CA GLY A 238 -6.42 6.21 12.75
C GLY A 238 -6.74 6.27 14.24
N THR A 239 -8.00 6.53 14.57
CA THR A 239 -8.45 6.48 15.97
C THR A 239 -8.31 5.05 16.50
N LEU A 240 -7.60 4.87 17.62
CA LEU A 240 -7.64 3.63 18.40
C LEU A 240 -9.09 3.45 18.87
N VAL A 241 -9.75 2.39 18.40
CA VAL A 241 -11.11 2.01 18.85
C VAL A 241 -11.01 0.76 19.68
#